data_AF-T1PPG3-F1
#
_entry.id   AF-T1PPG3-F1
#
_cell.length_a   1.000
_cell.length_b   1.000
_cell.length_c   1.000
_cell.angle_alpha   90.00
_cell.angle_beta   90.00
_cell.angle_gamma   90.00
#
_symmetry.space_group_name_H-M   'P 1'
#
loop_
_entity.id
_entity.type
_entity.pdbx_description
1 polymer ?
#
loop_
_entity_poly.entity_id
_entity_poly.type
_entity_poly.pdbx_seq_one_letter_code
_entity_poly.pdbx_strand_id
1 'polypeptide(L)'
;MYLPKGIATYGCLGILLVFASLTPRVGAIKCLKCSSNDDQNCLDYTKIVAADCAEGVEMCFTSNDGGVITRGCLQKDQPCEANTCKSCTGDSCNNHNICKKCSTDDADCSQTDASLVKYNEICESSTTQCFVQVKDKKVERRCATADDSCSNDTTCKKTDGSISNAGYFPTKRIHCYQCAQTDCSDVSVSAVPKKPCRNYVDNDECYMTAESATAVTRGCKSDDNAKCSTGGGEQGCVTCQTDNCNNSTYERQQKLKCIQCQGTDCYKEQAAAEAKDCEKKILYSDKEACFTLVADGDIQRSCLHNDAATKEKCEKAGDACKVCSNEDGCNRSAESSNFQCIVCRSDENKDCWNDASK
;
A
#
# COMPACT_ATOMS: atom_id res chain seq x y z
N MET A 1 -84.13 -82.42 -25.95
CA MET A 1 -85.23 -81.44 -26.08
C MET A 1 -84.70 -80.28 -26.89
N TYR A 2 -85.31 -80.03 -28.05
CA TYR A 2 -85.24 -78.90 -28.99
C TYR A 2 -84.12 -77.83 -28.89
N LEU A 3 -83.42 -77.68 -30.03
CA LEU A 3 -82.81 -76.49 -30.66
C LEU A 3 -83.60 -75.16 -30.43
N PRO A 4 -82.99 -73.95 -30.51
CA PRO A 4 -82.59 -73.40 -31.82
C PRO A 4 -81.36 -72.45 -31.91
N LYS A 5 -81.10 -72.14 -33.18
CA LYS A 5 -80.03 -71.38 -33.87
C LYS A 5 -79.90 -69.91 -33.47
N GLY A 6 -78.70 -69.34 -33.69
CA GLY A 6 -78.47 -67.91 -33.90
C GLY A 6 -77.10 -67.63 -34.52
N ILE A 7 -77.10 -67.07 -35.74
CA ILE A 7 -75.92 -66.64 -36.52
C ILE A 7 -75.55 -65.22 -36.07
N ALA A 8 -74.26 -64.94 -35.86
CA ALA A 8 -73.75 -63.57 -35.81
C ALA A 8 -72.32 -63.48 -36.37
N THR A 9 -72.20 -62.70 -37.44
CA THR A 9 -71.00 -62.28 -38.16
C THR A 9 -70.12 -61.37 -37.28
N TYR A 10 -68.82 -61.65 -37.18
CA TYR A 10 -67.84 -60.72 -36.60
C TYR A 10 -66.98 -60.11 -37.71
N GLY A 11 -67.11 -58.79 -37.87
CA GLY A 11 -66.26 -57.97 -38.72
C GLY A 11 -64.87 -57.82 -38.10
N CYS A 12 -63.85 -57.96 -38.94
CA CYS A 12 -62.45 -57.79 -38.58
C CYS A 12 -62.16 -56.28 -38.45
N LEU A 13 -62.13 -55.76 -37.22
CA LEU A 13 -61.74 -54.38 -36.94
C LEU A 13 -60.20 -54.32 -36.90
N GLY A 14 -59.58 -53.91 -38.01
CA GLY A 14 -58.17 -53.60 -38.05
C GLY A 14 -57.88 -52.34 -37.23
N ILE A 15 -57.30 -52.52 -36.05
CA ILE A 15 -56.80 -51.40 -35.22
C ILE A 15 -55.49 -50.92 -35.85
N LEU A 16 -55.56 -49.80 -36.56
CA LEU A 16 -54.42 -49.04 -37.03
C LEU A 16 -53.83 -48.29 -35.83
N LEU A 17 -52.82 -48.88 -35.19
CA LEU A 17 -51.97 -48.22 -34.21
C LEU A 17 -51.10 -47.18 -34.94
N VAL A 18 -51.54 -45.92 -34.91
CA VAL A 18 -50.72 -44.78 -35.30
C VAL A 18 -49.70 -44.56 -34.20
N PHE A 19 -48.48 -45.07 -34.38
CA PHE A 19 -47.33 -44.63 -33.61
C PHE A 19 -47.04 -43.18 -33.99
N ALA A 20 -47.49 -42.23 -33.17
CA ALA A 20 -46.97 -40.88 -33.21
C ALA A 20 -45.48 -40.95 -32.83
N SER A 21 -44.61 -40.91 -33.83
CA SER A 21 -43.19 -40.68 -33.62
C SER A 21 -43.04 -39.29 -33.01
N LEU A 22 -42.94 -39.22 -31.68
CA LEU A 22 -42.31 -38.10 -30.99
C LEU A 22 -40.86 -38.10 -31.48
N THR A 23 -40.58 -37.35 -32.55
CA THR A 23 -39.22 -36.93 -32.83
C THR A 23 -38.76 -36.19 -31.58
N PRO A 24 -37.63 -36.59 -30.94
CA PRO A 24 -37.09 -35.81 -29.86
C PRO A 24 -36.83 -34.42 -30.45
N ARG A 25 -37.57 -33.41 -29.99
CA ARG A 25 -37.14 -32.02 -30.19
C ARG A 25 -35.73 -31.98 -29.64
N VAL A 26 -34.75 -31.63 -30.47
CA VAL A 26 -33.44 -31.23 -29.99
C VAL A 26 -33.73 -30.09 -29.01
N GLY A 27 -33.69 -30.40 -27.71
CA GLY A 27 -34.05 -29.45 -26.67
C GLY A 27 -33.07 -28.29 -26.75
N ALA A 28 -33.57 -27.06 -26.72
CA ALA A 28 -32.71 -25.90 -26.60
C ALA A 28 -31.84 -26.06 -25.34
N ILE A 29 -30.52 -25.88 -25.48
CA ILE A 29 -29.61 -25.96 -24.34
C ILE A 29 -29.89 -24.83 -23.35
N LYS A 30 -29.44 -24.98 -22.11
CA LYS A 30 -29.44 -23.90 -21.11
C LYS A 30 -28.05 -23.30 -21.00
N CYS A 31 -27.95 -21.97 -21.03
CA CYS A 31 -26.68 -21.27 -20.81
C CYS A 31 -26.78 -20.34 -19.60
N LEU A 32 -25.63 -20.05 -18.97
CA LEU A 32 -25.54 -18.94 -18.05
C LEU A 32 -25.73 -17.64 -18.85
N LYS A 33 -26.59 -16.76 -18.33
CA LYS A 33 -26.99 -15.51 -19.01
C LYS A 33 -26.87 -14.34 -18.04
N CYS A 34 -25.90 -13.46 -18.26
CA CYS A 34 -25.67 -12.29 -17.42
C CYS A 34 -24.69 -11.30 -18.05
N SER A 35 -24.62 -10.10 -17.49
CA SER A 35 -23.59 -9.10 -17.76
C SER A 35 -23.08 -8.55 -16.43
N SER A 36 -21.77 -8.50 -16.25
CA SER A 36 -21.15 -7.90 -15.06
C SER A 36 -21.31 -6.39 -14.98
N ASN A 37 -21.67 -5.73 -16.09
CA ASN A 37 -22.06 -4.33 -16.07
C ASN A 37 -23.41 -4.11 -15.35
N ASP A 38 -24.29 -5.11 -15.41
CA ASP A 38 -25.64 -5.02 -14.84
C ASP A 38 -25.72 -5.72 -13.48
N ASP A 39 -25.01 -6.83 -13.29
CA ASP A 39 -24.92 -7.59 -12.04
C ASP A 39 -23.52 -8.18 -11.84
N GLN A 40 -22.81 -7.74 -10.79
CA GLN A 40 -21.47 -8.23 -10.42
C GLN A 40 -21.43 -9.73 -10.14
N ASN A 41 -22.56 -10.37 -9.80
CA ASN A 41 -22.64 -11.82 -9.68
C ASN A 41 -22.26 -12.55 -10.98
N CYS A 42 -22.32 -11.88 -12.15
CA CYS A 42 -21.89 -12.47 -13.42
C CYS A 42 -20.41 -12.90 -13.45
N LEU A 43 -19.61 -12.32 -12.55
CA LEU A 43 -18.21 -12.67 -12.37
C LEU A 43 -18.07 -14.05 -11.69
N ASP A 44 -19.03 -14.43 -10.84
CA ASP A 44 -19.07 -15.73 -10.16
C ASP A 44 -20.18 -16.61 -10.76
N TYR A 45 -19.77 -17.54 -11.63
CA TYR A 45 -20.69 -18.44 -12.32
C TYR A 45 -21.58 -19.25 -11.37
N THR A 46 -21.14 -19.50 -10.13
CA THR A 46 -21.91 -20.28 -9.14
C THR A 46 -23.15 -19.53 -8.64
N LYS A 47 -23.23 -18.22 -8.89
CA LYS A 47 -24.36 -17.36 -8.55
C LYS A 47 -25.39 -17.24 -9.67
N ILE A 48 -25.10 -17.77 -10.85
CA ILE A 48 -25.93 -17.60 -12.03
C ILE A 48 -26.78 -18.85 -12.26
N VAL A 49 -28.09 -18.64 -12.41
CA VAL A 49 -29.01 -19.70 -12.81
C VAL A 49 -29.07 -19.75 -14.33
N ALA A 50 -28.86 -20.94 -14.90
CA ALA A 50 -28.92 -21.13 -16.34
C ALA A 50 -30.36 -20.97 -16.88
N ALA A 51 -30.49 -20.37 -18.05
CA ALA A 51 -31.77 -20.15 -18.71
C ALA A 51 -31.76 -20.72 -20.13
N ASP A 52 -32.94 -21.07 -20.63
CA ASP A 52 -33.11 -21.67 -21.95
C ASP A 52 -32.58 -20.74 -23.06
N CYS A 53 -31.94 -21.34 -24.05
CA CYS A 53 -31.62 -20.70 -25.30
C CYS A 53 -32.79 -20.75 -26.27
N ALA A 54 -32.71 -19.96 -27.35
CA ALA A 54 -33.70 -20.06 -28.42
C ALA A 54 -33.56 -21.41 -29.15
N GLU A 55 -34.65 -21.86 -29.78
CA GLU A 55 -34.63 -23.06 -30.61
C GLU A 55 -33.56 -22.97 -31.71
N GLY A 56 -32.81 -24.05 -31.92
CA GLY A 56 -31.69 -24.08 -32.87
C GLY A 56 -30.37 -23.49 -32.38
N VAL A 57 -30.31 -23.00 -31.13
CA VAL A 57 -29.07 -22.56 -30.49
C VAL A 57 -28.48 -23.70 -29.67
N GLU A 58 -27.23 -24.07 -29.96
CA GLU A 58 -26.55 -25.23 -29.37
C GLU A 58 -25.22 -24.87 -28.68
N MET A 59 -24.89 -23.58 -28.60
CA MET A 59 -23.64 -23.10 -28.01
C MET A 59 -23.90 -22.04 -26.93
N CYS A 60 -23.03 -22.02 -25.93
CA CYS A 60 -22.92 -20.94 -24.96
C CYS A 60 -21.63 -20.15 -25.18
N PHE A 61 -21.55 -18.94 -24.62
CA PHE A 61 -20.32 -18.16 -24.57
C PHE A 61 -20.09 -17.48 -23.22
N THR A 62 -18.83 -17.19 -22.92
CA THR A 62 -18.37 -16.17 -21.97
C THR A 62 -17.47 -15.20 -22.72
N SER A 63 -17.77 -13.91 -22.72
CA SER A 63 -16.97 -12.88 -23.38
C SER A 63 -16.49 -11.82 -22.39
N ASN A 64 -15.40 -11.14 -22.73
CA ASN A 64 -14.76 -10.10 -21.96
C ASN A 64 -14.52 -8.89 -22.87
N ASP A 65 -15.25 -7.81 -22.63
CA ASP A 65 -15.08 -6.54 -23.33
C ASP A 65 -14.55 -5.49 -22.35
N GLY A 66 -13.27 -5.15 -22.46
CA GLY A 66 -12.63 -4.16 -21.58
C GLY A 66 -12.69 -4.50 -20.08
N GLY A 67 -12.89 -5.77 -19.71
CA GLY A 67 -13.09 -6.21 -18.33
C GLY A 67 -14.53 -6.55 -17.96
N VAL A 68 -15.51 -6.16 -18.80
CA VAL A 68 -16.92 -6.52 -18.62
C VAL A 68 -17.14 -7.95 -19.11
N ILE A 69 -17.44 -8.83 -18.17
CA ILE A 69 -17.80 -10.22 -18.45
C ILE A 69 -19.28 -10.32 -18.83
N THR A 70 -19.56 -10.98 -19.94
CA THR A 70 -20.91 -11.30 -20.41
C THR A 70 -21.02 -12.79 -20.70
N ARG A 71 -22.11 -13.42 -20.26
CA ARG A 71 -22.41 -14.83 -20.51
C ARG A 71 -23.72 -14.93 -21.28
N GLY A 72 -23.81 -15.83 -22.24
CA GLY A 72 -25.06 -16.04 -22.98
C GLY A 72 -25.06 -17.23 -23.91
N CYS A 73 -26.13 -17.32 -24.71
CA CYS A 73 -26.25 -18.28 -25.80
C CYS A 73 -25.58 -17.72 -27.06
N LEU A 74 -24.82 -18.53 -27.79
CA LEU A 74 -24.08 -18.13 -28.98
C LEU A 74 -24.78 -18.64 -30.23
N GLN A 75 -25.20 -17.71 -31.10
CA GLN A 75 -25.76 -18.06 -32.41
C GLN A 75 -24.65 -18.55 -33.36
N LYS A 76 -25.01 -19.41 -34.32
CA LYS A 76 -24.05 -20.04 -35.25
C LYS A 76 -23.18 -19.03 -36.02
N ASP A 77 -23.75 -17.89 -36.39
CA ASP A 77 -23.07 -16.85 -37.17
C ASP A 77 -22.53 -15.69 -36.30
N GLN A 78 -22.65 -15.80 -34.97
CA GLN A 78 -22.13 -14.79 -34.06
C GLN A 78 -20.62 -15.01 -33.81
N PRO A 79 -19.78 -13.98 -34.00
CA PRO A 79 -18.35 -14.11 -33.76
C PRO A 79 -18.05 -14.29 -32.26
N CYS A 80 -17.10 -15.16 -31.95
CA CYS A 80 -16.55 -15.37 -30.61
C CYS A 80 -15.02 -15.47 -30.74
N GLU A 81 -14.37 -14.32 -30.67
CA GLU A 81 -12.91 -14.21 -30.83
C GLU A 81 -12.18 -14.87 -29.66
N ALA A 82 -11.32 -15.86 -29.93
CA ALA A 82 -10.73 -16.72 -28.89
C ALA A 82 -9.96 -15.98 -27.77
N ASN A 83 -9.47 -14.76 -28.06
CA ASN A 83 -8.74 -13.94 -27.09
C ASN A 83 -9.63 -13.23 -26.07
N THR A 84 -10.89 -12.96 -26.42
CA THR A 84 -11.85 -12.21 -25.59
C THR A 84 -13.15 -12.96 -25.37
N CYS A 85 -13.31 -14.14 -25.97
CA CYS A 85 -14.52 -14.93 -25.92
C CYS A 85 -14.18 -16.43 -25.92
N LYS A 86 -14.86 -17.18 -25.06
CA LYS A 86 -14.81 -18.64 -24.98
C LYS A 86 -16.20 -19.18 -25.28
N SER A 87 -16.30 -20.10 -26.22
CA SER A 87 -17.54 -20.80 -26.56
C SER A 87 -17.46 -22.29 -26.24
N CYS A 88 -18.61 -22.91 -26.02
CA CYS A 88 -18.71 -24.31 -25.66
C CYS A 88 -20.10 -24.86 -26.01
N THR A 89 -20.21 -26.18 -26.05
CA THR A 89 -21.48 -26.91 -26.27
C THR A 89 -21.93 -27.62 -24.99
N GLY A 90 -23.25 -27.71 -24.80
CA GLY A 90 -23.87 -28.37 -23.65
C GLY A 90 -24.39 -27.40 -22.58
N ASP A 91 -25.17 -27.95 -21.65
CA ASP A 91 -25.85 -27.15 -20.63
C ASP A 91 -24.87 -26.50 -19.64
N SER A 92 -25.03 -25.20 -19.43
CA SER A 92 -24.28 -24.37 -18.48
C SER A 92 -22.76 -24.48 -18.64
N CYS A 93 -22.29 -24.82 -19.85
CA CYS A 93 -20.87 -25.05 -20.12
C CYS A 93 -20.03 -23.77 -20.04
N ASN A 94 -20.67 -22.60 -20.21
CA ASN A 94 -20.01 -21.29 -20.17
C ASN A 94 -19.75 -20.85 -18.72
N ASN A 95 -19.21 -21.74 -17.90
CA ASN A 95 -18.96 -21.60 -16.46
C ASN A 95 -17.50 -21.27 -16.12
N HIS A 96 -16.74 -20.74 -17.09
CA HIS A 96 -15.35 -20.32 -16.89
C HIS A 96 -15.19 -19.46 -15.63
N ASN A 97 -14.14 -19.73 -14.85
CA ASN A 97 -13.77 -18.89 -13.71
C ASN A 97 -13.24 -17.54 -14.23
N ILE A 98 -13.39 -16.49 -13.42
CA ILE A 98 -12.91 -15.15 -13.74
C ILE A 98 -11.83 -14.78 -12.73
N CYS A 99 -10.66 -14.37 -13.19
CA CYS A 99 -9.56 -13.92 -12.33
C CYS A 99 -9.13 -12.50 -12.67
N LYS A 100 -8.30 -11.90 -11.82
CA LYS A 100 -7.59 -10.66 -12.17
C LYS A 100 -6.33 -10.98 -12.97
N LYS A 101 -5.99 -10.13 -13.94
CA LYS A 101 -4.83 -10.22 -14.82
C LYS A 101 -4.10 -8.91 -14.94
N CYS A 102 -2.80 -8.91 -14.65
CA CYS A 102 -1.88 -7.82 -14.96
C CYS A 102 -0.43 -8.33 -14.91
N SER A 103 0.47 -7.70 -15.67
CA SER A 103 1.89 -8.06 -15.70
C SER A 103 2.74 -7.12 -14.83
N THR A 104 4.01 -7.47 -14.66
CA THR A 104 5.01 -6.65 -13.95
C THR A 104 5.28 -5.30 -14.61
N ASP A 105 4.94 -5.14 -15.89
CA ASP A 105 5.11 -3.88 -16.63
C ASP A 105 4.02 -2.86 -16.26
N ASP A 106 2.86 -3.33 -15.82
CA ASP A 106 1.79 -2.49 -15.30
C ASP A 106 2.10 -2.07 -13.85
N ALA A 107 2.49 -0.81 -13.66
CA ALA A 107 2.75 -0.25 -12.34
C ALA A 107 1.53 -0.35 -11.41
N ASP A 108 0.31 -0.18 -11.94
CA ASP A 108 -0.93 -0.25 -11.17
C ASP A 108 -1.16 -1.67 -10.61
N CYS A 109 -0.62 -2.71 -11.27
CA CYS A 109 -0.69 -4.08 -10.77
C CYS A 109 -0.03 -4.19 -9.39
N SER A 110 1.06 -3.46 -9.16
CA SER A 110 1.77 -3.46 -7.88
C SER A 110 1.24 -2.41 -6.91
N GLN A 111 0.62 -1.35 -7.40
CA GLN A 111 0.27 -0.17 -6.60
C GLN A 111 -1.23 -0.05 -6.29
N THR A 112 -2.05 -0.99 -6.76
CA THR A 112 -3.50 -1.03 -6.51
C THR A 112 -3.92 -2.41 -6.00
N ASP A 113 -5.17 -2.49 -5.58
CA ASP A 113 -5.82 -3.74 -5.20
C ASP A 113 -6.36 -4.53 -6.42
N ALA A 114 -6.10 -4.06 -7.65
CA ALA A 114 -6.62 -4.62 -8.90
C ALA A 114 -8.17 -4.74 -8.94
N SER A 115 -8.90 -3.94 -8.17
CA SER A 115 -10.36 -3.96 -8.12
C SER A 115 -11.01 -3.55 -9.45
N LEU A 116 -10.35 -2.69 -10.23
CA LEU A 116 -10.86 -2.18 -11.52
C LEU A 116 -11.25 -3.31 -12.48
N VAL A 117 -12.33 -3.08 -13.23
CA VAL A 117 -12.89 -4.07 -14.17
C VAL A 117 -11.90 -4.45 -15.26
N LYS A 118 -11.05 -3.52 -15.72
CA LYS A 118 -10.03 -3.73 -16.77
C LYS A 118 -9.11 -4.93 -16.51
N TYR A 119 -9.02 -5.37 -15.26
CA TYR A 119 -8.20 -6.51 -14.86
C TYR A 119 -8.91 -7.86 -14.94
N ASN A 120 -10.21 -7.93 -15.21
CA ASN A 120 -10.90 -9.21 -15.31
C ASN A 120 -10.40 -10.01 -16.52
N GLU A 121 -10.18 -11.32 -16.34
CA GLU A 121 -9.76 -12.28 -17.35
C GLU A 121 -10.62 -13.55 -17.25
N ILE A 122 -10.97 -14.12 -18.42
CA ILE A 122 -11.66 -15.41 -18.52
C ILE A 122 -10.61 -16.52 -18.47
N CYS A 123 -10.74 -17.43 -17.51
CA CYS A 123 -9.86 -18.59 -17.41
C CYS A 123 -10.29 -19.75 -18.32
N GLU A 124 -9.40 -20.71 -18.52
CA GLU A 124 -9.63 -21.83 -19.44
C GLU A 124 -10.81 -22.70 -19.00
N SER A 125 -11.01 -22.89 -17.69
CA SER A 125 -12.12 -23.68 -17.14
C SER A 125 -12.71 -23.09 -15.86
N SER A 126 -13.82 -23.65 -15.40
CA SER A 126 -14.45 -23.36 -14.10
C SER A 126 -13.59 -23.74 -12.88
N THR A 127 -12.63 -24.65 -13.07
CA THR A 127 -11.72 -25.16 -12.04
C THR A 127 -10.35 -24.50 -12.06
N THR A 128 -10.10 -23.61 -13.03
CA THR A 128 -8.84 -22.86 -13.09
C THR A 128 -8.80 -21.88 -11.92
N GLN A 129 -7.77 -22.03 -11.08
CA GLN A 129 -7.53 -21.16 -9.94
C GLN A 129 -7.02 -19.80 -10.37
N CYS A 130 -7.22 -18.78 -9.53
CA CYS A 130 -6.57 -17.50 -9.72
C CYS A 130 -5.17 -17.52 -9.12
N PHE A 131 -4.24 -16.82 -9.77
CA PHE A 131 -2.85 -16.76 -9.37
C PHE A 131 -2.39 -15.33 -9.20
N VAL A 132 -1.61 -15.08 -8.15
CA VAL A 132 -0.91 -13.82 -7.93
C VAL A 132 0.47 -14.13 -7.37
N GLN A 133 1.49 -13.44 -7.88
CA GLN A 133 2.84 -13.58 -7.35
C GLN A 133 3.63 -12.27 -7.41
N VAL A 134 4.68 -12.21 -6.60
CA VAL A 134 5.77 -11.25 -6.75
C VAL A 134 6.81 -11.87 -7.67
N LYS A 135 7.01 -11.26 -8.83
CA LYS A 135 8.03 -11.61 -9.81
C LYS A 135 8.89 -10.39 -10.08
N ASP A 136 10.22 -10.54 -9.96
CA ASP A 136 11.17 -9.44 -10.11
C ASP A 136 10.81 -8.20 -9.26
N LYS A 137 10.41 -8.46 -8.00
CA LYS A 137 9.89 -7.49 -7.02
C LYS A 137 8.54 -6.84 -7.38
N LYS A 138 7.95 -7.11 -8.54
CA LYS A 138 6.67 -6.52 -8.96
C LYS A 138 5.56 -7.57 -8.89
N VAL A 139 4.32 -7.13 -8.80
CA VAL A 139 3.16 -8.04 -8.75
C VAL A 139 2.77 -8.42 -10.18
N GLU A 140 2.48 -9.70 -10.40
CA GLU A 140 1.71 -10.17 -11.54
C GLU A 140 0.46 -10.94 -11.07
N ARG A 141 -0.59 -10.92 -11.90
CA ARG A 141 -1.84 -11.64 -11.70
C ARG A 141 -2.26 -12.29 -13.00
N ARG A 142 -2.88 -13.47 -12.91
CA ARG A 142 -3.42 -14.21 -14.06
C ARG A 142 -4.25 -15.41 -13.58
N CYS A 143 -4.89 -16.08 -14.53
CA CYS A 143 -5.31 -17.47 -14.33
C CYS A 143 -4.09 -18.38 -14.11
N ALA A 144 -4.21 -19.36 -13.22
CA ALA A 144 -3.15 -20.32 -12.93
C ALA A 144 -2.93 -21.31 -14.09
N THR A 145 -1.70 -21.78 -14.24
CA THR A 145 -1.29 -22.86 -15.15
C THR A 145 -0.83 -24.09 -14.36
N ALA A 146 -0.62 -25.21 -15.05
CA ALA A 146 -0.14 -26.45 -14.46
C ALA A 146 1.27 -26.31 -13.84
N ASP A 147 2.11 -25.43 -14.40
CA ASP A 147 3.50 -25.22 -13.97
C ASP A 147 3.63 -24.31 -12.75
N ASP A 148 2.55 -23.60 -12.39
CA ASP A 148 2.58 -22.72 -11.24
C ASP A 148 2.78 -23.53 -9.96
N SER A 149 3.63 -23.03 -9.08
CA SER A 149 3.75 -23.54 -7.72
C SER A 149 3.97 -22.36 -6.77
N CYS A 150 3.34 -22.41 -5.60
CA CYS A 150 3.55 -21.41 -4.56
C CYS A 150 4.18 -22.10 -3.36
N SER A 151 5.47 -21.85 -3.15
CA SER A 151 6.19 -22.35 -1.96
C SER A 151 6.16 -21.34 -0.80
N ASN A 152 5.75 -20.09 -1.07
CA ASN A 152 5.70 -19.01 -0.09
C ASN A 152 4.43 -18.19 -0.30
N ASP A 153 3.48 -18.33 0.63
CA ASP A 153 2.18 -17.65 0.59
C ASP A 153 2.26 -16.12 0.73
N THR A 154 3.44 -15.59 1.08
CA THR A 154 3.71 -14.15 1.12
C THR A 154 3.98 -13.61 -0.28
N THR A 155 4.68 -14.37 -1.12
CA THR A 155 5.13 -13.91 -2.45
C THR A 155 4.40 -14.60 -3.60
N CYS A 156 3.55 -15.58 -3.32
CA CYS A 156 2.73 -16.27 -4.32
C CYS A 156 1.44 -16.79 -3.68
N LYS A 157 0.30 -16.73 -4.37
CA LYS A 157 -0.94 -17.43 -3.96
C LYS A 157 -1.66 -18.03 -5.16
N LYS A 158 -2.22 -19.22 -4.94
CA LYS A 158 -3.23 -19.86 -5.78
C LYS A 158 -4.53 -19.94 -4.98
N THR A 159 -5.62 -19.45 -5.56
CA THR A 159 -6.90 -19.36 -4.85
C THR A 159 -8.04 -19.81 -5.73
N ASP A 160 -8.98 -20.52 -5.11
CA ASP A 160 -10.25 -20.89 -5.74
C ASP A 160 -11.24 -19.72 -5.72
N GLY A 161 -12.18 -19.74 -6.66
CA GLY A 161 -13.25 -18.76 -6.74
C GLY A 161 -12.93 -17.54 -7.59
N SER A 162 -14.00 -16.82 -7.96
CA SER A 162 -13.94 -15.67 -8.85
C SER A 162 -13.22 -14.49 -8.20
N ILE A 163 -12.31 -13.87 -8.95
CA ILE A 163 -11.58 -12.63 -8.58
C ILE A 163 -10.80 -12.78 -7.27
N SER A 164 -10.52 -14.03 -6.87
CA SER A 164 -9.92 -14.37 -5.58
C SER A 164 -8.46 -13.89 -5.43
N ASN A 165 -7.81 -13.51 -6.53
CA ASN A 165 -6.47 -12.91 -6.56
C ASN A 165 -6.47 -11.36 -6.60
N ALA A 166 -7.61 -10.71 -6.35
CA ALA A 166 -7.67 -9.27 -6.10
C ALA A 166 -7.12 -8.91 -4.69
N GLY A 167 -7.06 -7.62 -4.39
CA GLY A 167 -6.48 -7.09 -3.17
C GLY A 167 -5.01 -6.72 -3.33
N TYR A 168 -4.49 -5.96 -2.36
CA TYR A 168 -3.07 -5.67 -2.28
C TYR A 168 -2.29 -6.97 -2.07
N PHE A 169 -1.23 -7.13 -2.87
CA PHE A 169 -0.35 -8.28 -2.80
C PHE A 169 1.12 -7.86 -2.84
N PRO A 170 1.99 -8.39 -1.95
CA PRO A 170 1.64 -9.09 -0.71
C PRO A 170 0.70 -8.27 0.19
N THR A 171 0.05 -8.87 1.17
CA THR A 171 -1.01 -8.18 1.94
C THR A 171 -0.47 -7.11 2.89
N LYS A 172 0.78 -7.24 3.34
CA LYS A 172 1.46 -6.26 4.22
C LYS A 172 2.52 -5.50 3.42
N ARG A 173 2.10 -4.42 2.78
CA ARG A 173 3.03 -3.52 2.06
C ARG A 173 2.97 -2.15 2.69
N ILE A 174 4.14 -1.54 2.85
CA ILE A 174 4.22 -0.14 3.26
C ILE A 174 3.60 0.74 2.17
N HIS A 175 2.76 1.67 2.61
CA HIS A 175 2.21 2.72 1.76
C HIS A 175 3.03 3.99 1.98
N CYS A 176 3.41 4.65 0.88
CA CYS A 176 4.15 5.90 0.95
C CYS A 176 3.42 6.96 0.13
N TYR A 177 3.66 8.23 0.47
CA TYR A 177 3.41 9.31 -0.48
C TYR A 177 4.39 9.17 -1.64
N GLN A 178 3.88 9.20 -2.87
CA GLN A 178 4.66 9.04 -4.09
C GLN A 178 4.30 10.17 -5.06
N CYS A 179 5.21 11.13 -5.22
CA CYS A 179 5.01 12.30 -6.06
C CYS A 179 6.36 13.00 -6.32
N ALA A 180 6.38 14.00 -7.22
CA ALA A 180 7.49 14.94 -7.34
C ALA A 180 7.04 16.40 -7.54
N GLN A 181 7.95 17.34 -7.26
CA GLN A 181 7.82 18.77 -7.55
C GLN A 181 6.68 19.46 -6.78
N THR A 182 5.95 20.37 -7.42
CA THR A 182 4.95 21.24 -6.79
C THR A 182 3.80 20.47 -6.16
N ASP A 183 3.49 19.29 -6.69
CA ASP A 183 2.40 18.46 -6.17
C ASP A 183 2.77 17.80 -4.82
N CYS A 184 4.03 17.88 -4.38
CA CYS A 184 4.53 17.26 -3.14
C CYS A 184 4.82 18.20 -1.98
N SER A 185 4.73 19.52 -2.18
CA SER A 185 5.21 20.51 -1.20
C SER A 185 4.57 20.31 0.17
N ASP A 186 3.27 20.03 0.18
CA ASP A 186 2.53 19.69 1.39
C ASP A 186 1.47 18.62 1.11
N VAL A 187 1.78 17.39 1.52
CA VAL A 187 0.89 16.22 1.36
C VAL A 187 -0.27 16.19 2.35
N SER A 188 -0.30 17.10 3.33
CA SER A 188 -1.44 17.22 4.25
C SER A 188 -2.61 17.98 3.65
N VAL A 189 -2.34 18.85 2.67
CA VAL A 189 -3.35 19.64 1.94
C VAL A 189 -3.53 19.18 0.50
N SER A 190 -2.48 18.65 -0.13
CA SER A 190 -2.57 18.07 -1.47
C SER A 190 -3.16 16.67 -1.40
N ALA A 191 -4.07 16.34 -2.32
CA ALA A 191 -4.67 15.00 -2.46
C ALA A 191 -3.67 14.00 -3.08
N VAL A 192 -2.44 13.95 -2.56
CA VAL A 192 -1.39 13.06 -3.06
C VAL A 192 -1.76 11.62 -2.71
N PRO A 193 -1.80 10.73 -3.71
CA PRO A 193 -2.16 9.34 -3.47
C PRO A 193 -1.11 8.65 -2.60
N LYS A 194 -1.61 7.92 -1.60
CA LYS A 194 -0.84 6.98 -0.78
C LYS A 194 -0.93 5.62 -1.43
N LYS A 195 0.18 5.11 -1.93
CA LYS A 195 0.21 3.85 -2.69
C LYS A 195 1.24 2.90 -2.07
N PRO A 196 1.02 1.57 -2.15
CA PRO A 196 2.09 0.62 -1.96
C PRO A 196 3.28 0.96 -2.85
N CYS A 197 4.49 0.66 -2.39
CA CYS A 197 5.68 0.74 -3.22
C CYS A 197 5.50 -0.08 -4.50
N ARG A 198 6.07 0.35 -5.62
CA ARG A 198 5.97 -0.42 -6.87
C ARG A 198 6.72 -1.74 -6.71
N ASN A 199 7.97 -1.65 -6.26
CA ASN A 199 8.78 -2.81 -5.93
C ASN A 199 8.40 -3.31 -4.53
N TYR A 200 8.40 -4.63 -4.37
CA TYR A 200 8.21 -5.31 -3.10
C TYR A 200 9.58 -5.68 -2.55
N VAL A 201 9.89 -5.07 -1.41
CA VAL A 201 11.01 -5.45 -0.54
C VAL A 201 10.42 -5.56 0.86
N ASP A 202 10.79 -6.62 1.58
CA ASP A 202 10.37 -6.78 2.97
C ASP A 202 10.99 -5.66 3.83
N ASN A 203 10.19 -5.06 4.70
CA ASN A 203 10.57 -3.89 5.51
C ASN A 203 11.13 -2.72 4.67
N ASP A 204 10.51 -2.43 3.52
CA ASP A 204 10.87 -1.26 2.71
C ASP A 204 10.64 0.07 3.45
N GLU A 205 11.25 1.13 2.94
CA GLU A 205 11.24 2.45 3.56
C GLU A 205 10.63 3.49 2.62
N CYS A 206 9.81 4.38 3.17
CA CYS A 206 9.45 5.60 2.48
C CYS A 206 10.61 6.60 2.56
N TYR A 207 10.77 7.45 1.55
CA TYR A 207 11.72 8.56 1.56
C TYR A 207 11.06 9.90 1.25
N MET A 208 11.75 10.96 1.67
CA MET A 208 11.53 12.35 1.27
C MET A 208 12.88 13.01 0.98
N THR A 209 12.95 13.79 -0.09
CA THR A 209 14.04 14.72 -0.41
C THR A 209 13.46 16.00 -0.98
N ALA A 210 14.18 17.11 -0.86
CA ALA A 210 13.75 18.40 -1.35
C ALA A 210 14.94 19.32 -1.65
N GLU A 211 14.90 19.95 -2.82
CA GLU A 211 15.84 21.01 -3.24
C GLU A 211 15.38 22.38 -2.73
N SER A 212 14.08 22.57 -2.58
CA SER A 212 13.45 23.79 -2.05
C SER A 212 12.06 23.46 -1.48
N ALA A 213 11.38 24.45 -0.88
CA ALA A 213 10.02 24.30 -0.38
C ALA A 213 9.00 23.89 -1.47
N THR A 214 9.27 24.20 -2.74
CA THR A 214 8.41 23.87 -3.89
C THR A 214 8.90 22.70 -4.73
N ALA A 215 10.13 22.22 -4.49
CA ALA A 215 10.75 21.12 -5.21
C ALA A 215 10.98 19.94 -4.26
N VAL A 216 9.87 19.30 -3.84
CA VAL A 216 9.87 18.14 -2.93
C VAL A 216 9.64 16.86 -3.73
N THR A 217 10.34 15.78 -3.39
CA THR A 217 10.14 14.45 -3.98
C THR A 217 9.95 13.42 -2.87
N ARG A 218 8.96 12.54 -3.05
CA ARG A 218 8.60 11.49 -2.11
C ARG A 218 8.43 10.17 -2.85
N GLY A 219 8.83 9.07 -2.23
CA GLY A 219 8.66 7.76 -2.85
C GLY A 219 9.04 6.63 -1.91
N CYS A 220 9.17 5.44 -2.49
CA CYS A 220 9.72 4.27 -1.80
C CYS A 220 11.18 4.07 -2.17
N LYS A 221 11.98 3.63 -1.21
CA LYS A 221 13.42 3.44 -1.40
C LYS A 221 13.72 2.27 -2.35
N SER A 222 12.88 1.25 -2.37
CA SER A 222 13.05 0.10 -3.26
C SER A 222 12.65 0.35 -4.72
N ASP A 223 11.95 1.46 -5.01
CA ASP A 223 11.42 1.74 -6.34
C ASP A 223 12.51 2.18 -7.33
N ASP A 224 12.27 1.89 -8.61
CA ASP A 224 13.18 2.23 -9.70
C ASP A 224 13.39 3.77 -9.74
N ASN A 225 14.66 4.22 -9.85
CA ASN A 225 15.04 5.63 -9.82
C ASN A 225 14.73 6.38 -8.52
N ALA A 226 14.55 5.68 -7.39
CA ALA A 226 14.38 6.35 -6.11
C ALA A 226 15.55 7.30 -5.83
N LYS A 227 15.23 8.54 -5.48
CA LYS A 227 16.24 9.60 -5.21
C LYS A 227 17.03 9.36 -3.92
N CYS A 228 16.80 8.24 -3.24
CA CYS A 228 17.44 7.85 -1.99
C CYS A 228 17.93 6.38 -2.03
N SER A 229 18.25 5.86 -3.24
CA SER A 229 18.42 4.42 -3.50
C SER A 229 19.67 3.77 -2.88
N THR A 230 20.70 4.52 -2.48
CA THR A 230 21.97 3.92 -2.04
C THR A 230 22.69 4.77 -0.99
N GLY A 231 23.09 4.14 0.13
CA GLY A 231 24.03 4.68 1.11
C GLY A 231 23.54 5.93 1.83
N GLY A 232 23.11 5.77 3.09
CA GLY A 232 22.73 6.91 3.94
C GLY A 232 23.80 8.00 3.88
N GLY A 233 23.47 9.15 3.31
CA GLY A 233 24.45 10.20 3.05
C GLY A 233 24.13 11.19 1.94
N GLU A 234 23.11 10.96 1.08
CA GLU A 234 22.65 12.04 0.20
C GLU A 234 22.07 13.17 1.07
N GLN A 235 22.77 14.31 1.09
CA GLN A 235 22.39 15.48 1.85
C GLN A 235 20.94 15.85 1.50
N GLY A 236 20.04 15.79 2.49
CA GLY A 236 18.62 16.04 2.27
C GLY A 236 17.76 14.79 2.03
N CYS A 237 18.26 13.56 2.18
CA CYS A 237 17.35 12.40 2.21
C CYS A 237 16.95 12.02 3.64
N VAL A 238 15.64 11.87 3.89
CA VAL A 238 15.09 11.30 5.13
C VAL A 238 14.27 10.07 4.78
N THR A 239 14.48 8.97 5.51
CA THR A 239 13.72 7.73 5.36
C THR A 239 12.96 7.36 6.62
N CYS A 240 11.92 6.54 6.48
CA CYS A 240 11.11 6.04 7.59
C CYS A 240 10.35 4.75 7.19
N GLN A 241 9.93 3.96 8.19
CA GLN A 241 9.50 2.56 8.01
C GLN A 241 8.02 2.30 8.38
N THR A 242 7.20 3.35 8.47
CA THR A 242 5.76 3.21 8.80
C THR A 242 4.89 3.76 7.68
N ASP A 243 3.64 3.31 7.60
CA ASP A 243 2.74 3.77 6.54
C ASP A 243 2.60 5.29 6.53
N ASN A 244 2.82 5.88 5.35
CA ASN A 244 2.65 7.29 5.06
C ASN A 244 3.53 8.21 5.92
N CYS A 245 4.65 7.69 6.44
CA CYS A 245 5.53 8.41 7.35
C CYS A 245 6.34 9.52 6.69
N ASN A 246 6.52 9.46 5.37
CA ASN A 246 7.21 10.48 4.59
C ASN A 246 6.29 11.69 4.35
N ASN A 247 5.72 12.26 5.41
CA ASN A 247 4.70 13.31 5.38
C ASN A 247 5.17 14.68 5.91
N SER A 248 6.43 14.80 6.32
CA SER A 248 7.00 16.07 6.78
C SER A 248 6.89 17.15 5.71
N THR A 249 6.60 18.39 6.12
CA THR A 249 6.77 19.59 5.29
C THR A 249 8.25 19.93 5.13
N TYR A 250 8.61 20.79 4.17
CA TYR A 250 10.00 21.22 3.93
C TYR A 250 10.66 21.80 5.19
N GLU A 251 9.92 22.60 5.94
CA GLU A 251 10.29 23.03 7.29
C GLU A 251 9.33 22.42 8.29
N ARG A 252 9.85 21.91 9.40
CA ARG A 252 9.05 21.28 10.46
C ARG A 252 9.28 21.95 11.80
N GLN A 253 8.23 21.96 12.61
CA GLN A 253 8.36 22.37 14.01
C GLN A 253 9.21 21.33 14.76
N GLN A 254 10.10 21.82 15.60
CA GLN A 254 10.89 20.96 16.49
C GLN A 254 9.97 20.36 17.57
N LYS A 255 10.10 19.06 17.83
CA LYS A 255 9.36 18.35 18.89
C LYS A 255 10.15 18.29 20.20
N LEU A 256 11.48 18.17 20.12
CA LEU A 256 12.38 18.20 21.28
C LEU A 256 12.21 19.51 22.07
N LYS A 257 12.04 19.39 23.38
CA LYS A 257 12.08 20.53 24.31
C LYS A 257 13.45 20.63 24.95
N CYS A 258 13.97 21.84 25.12
CA CYS A 258 15.29 22.08 25.71
C CYS A 258 15.19 22.95 26.95
N ILE A 259 16.13 22.78 27.87
CA ILE A 259 16.37 23.79 28.90
C ILE A 259 16.88 25.06 28.20
N GLN A 260 16.27 26.19 28.51
CA GLN A 260 16.61 27.49 27.94
C GLN A 260 16.91 28.49 29.06
N CYS A 261 18.19 28.79 29.29
CA CYS A 261 18.65 29.72 30.33
C CYS A 261 20.01 30.33 29.97
N GLN A 262 20.34 31.44 30.64
CA GLN A 262 21.64 32.11 30.54
C GLN A 262 22.03 32.66 31.91
N GLY A 263 23.34 32.70 32.18
CA GLY A 263 23.90 33.28 33.41
C GLY A 263 24.09 32.28 34.55
N THR A 264 24.44 32.78 35.72
CA THR A 264 25.01 31.97 36.81
C THR A 264 24.10 30.85 37.33
N ASP A 265 22.77 31.05 37.37
CA ASP A 265 21.84 30.01 37.81
C ASP A 265 21.76 28.82 36.83
N CYS A 266 22.16 29.03 35.57
CA CYS A 266 22.17 28.00 34.53
C CYS A 266 23.33 27.00 34.70
N TYR A 267 24.27 27.22 35.64
CA TYR A 267 25.29 26.23 36.04
C TYR A 267 24.72 25.09 36.88
N LYS A 268 23.65 25.34 37.63
CA LYS A 268 23.02 24.33 38.49
C LYS A 268 22.31 23.28 37.63
N GLU A 269 22.10 22.10 38.19
CA GLU A 269 21.20 21.12 37.59
C GLU A 269 19.79 21.70 37.47
N GLN A 270 19.14 21.43 36.34
CA GLN A 270 17.81 21.96 36.01
C GLN A 270 16.79 20.82 35.99
N ALA A 271 15.52 21.12 36.26
CA ALA A 271 14.47 20.11 36.19
C ALA A 271 14.09 19.86 34.71
N ALA A 272 14.06 18.60 34.28
CA ALA A 272 13.69 18.24 32.90
C ALA A 272 12.30 18.79 32.49
N ALA A 273 11.37 18.87 33.44
CA ALA A 273 10.03 19.40 33.23
C ALA A 273 9.99 20.91 32.89
N GLU A 274 11.09 21.64 33.13
CA GLU A 274 11.21 23.06 32.77
C GLU A 274 11.68 23.26 31.33
N ALA A 275 11.91 22.18 30.58
CA ALA A 275 12.26 22.24 29.17
C ALA A 275 11.13 22.90 28.36
N LYS A 276 11.51 23.86 27.51
CA LYS A 276 10.60 24.66 26.70
C LYS A 276 10.71 24.23 25.23
N ASP A 277 9.61 24.43 24.51
CA ASP A 277 9.57 24.23 23.07
C ASP A 277 10.60 25.13 22.36
N CYS A 278 11.19 24.61 21.29
CA CYS A 278 12.08 25.39 20.45
C CYS A 278 11.26 26.28 19.51
N GLU A 279 11.68 27.53 19.34
CA GLU A 279 10.89 28.55 18.64
C GLU A 279 10.99 28.43 17.11
N LYS A 280 12.15 28.04 16.60
CA LYS A 280 12.40 27.97 15.15
C LYS A 280 11.99 26.63 14.58
N LYS A 281 11.44 26.69 13.36
CA LYS A 281 11.36 25.51 12.50
C LYS A 281 12.75 25.16 11.99
N ILE A 282 12.93 23.89 11.67
CA ILE A 282 14.16 23.37 11.08
C ILE A 282 13.83 22.70 9.76
N LEU A 283 14.84 22.51 8.91
CA LEU A 283 14.65 21.74 7.69
C LEU A 283 14.23 20.31 8.02
N TYR A 284 13.44 19.71 7.14
CA TYR A 284 12.96 18.33 7.29
C TYR A 284 14.10 17.32 7.56
N SER A 285 15.28 17.57 6.99
CA SER A 285 16.48 16.75 7.12
C SER A 285 17.35 17.06 8.34
N ASP A 286 17.12 18.18 9.03
CA ASP A 286 17.90 18.56 10.21
C ASP A 286 17.48 17.74 11.43
N LYS A 287 18.47 17.39 12.27
CA LYS A 287 18.25 16.76 13.57
C LYS A 287 17.97 17.81 14.63
N GLU A 288 16.97 17.59 15.45
CA GLU A 288 16.70 18.42 16.63
C GLU A 288 17.81 18.24 17.65
N ALA A 289 18.19 19.31 18.35
CA ALA A 289 19.19 19.24 19.38
C ALA A 289 19.08 20.38 20.39
N CYS A 290 19.38 20.06 21.64
CA CYS A 290 19.67 21.03 22.68
C CYS A 290 21.18 21.22 22.80
N PHE A 291 21.61 22.36 23.35
CA PHE A 291 23.00 22.57 23.70
C PHE A 291 23.19 23.19 25.09
N THR A 292 24.39 23.03 25.62
CA THR A 292 24.96 23.77 26.75
C THR A 292 26.31 24.32 26.32
N LEU A 293 26.45 25.64 26.23
CA LEU A 293 27.69 26.34 25.89
C LEU A 293 28.26 26.99 27.14
N VAL A 294 29.50 26.67 27.48
CA VAL A 294 30.25 27.30 28.58
C VAL A 294 31.49 27.98 28.00
N ALA A 295 31.48 29.30 27.92
CA ALA A 295 32.56 30.08 27.33
C ALA A 295 32.75 31.40 28.10
N ASP A 296 34.00 31.81 28.30
CA ASP A 296 34.36 33.10 28.91
C ASP A 296 33.74 33.37 30.30
N GLY A 297 33.45 32.31 31.07
CA GLY A 297 32.81 32.41 32.39
C GLY A 297 31.28 32.56 32.34
N ASP A 298 30.70 32.51 31.15
CA ASP A 298 29.27 32.46 30.91
C ASP A 298 28.81 31.05 30.54
N ILE A 299 27.53 30.79 30.82
CA ILE A 299 26.82 29.58 30.42
C ILE A 299 25.52 29.95 29.72
N GLN A 300 25.23 29.25 28.62
CA GLN A 300 23.99 29.36 27.87
C GLN A 300 23.48 27.98 27.53
N ARG A 301 22.19 27.75 27.75
CA ARG A 301 21.46 26.56 27.32
C ARG A 301 20.34 27.01 26.41
N SER A 302 20.16 26.34 25.28
CA SER A 302 19.00 26.57 24.41
C SER A 302 18.84 25.42 23.42
N CYS A 303 17.86 25.54 22.52
CA CYS A 303 17.79 24.72 21.32
C CYS A 303 18.84 25.19 20.31
N LEU A 304 19.55 24.24 19.70
CA LEU A 304 20.67 24.53 18.79
C LEU A 304 20.26 25.37 17.58
N HIS A 305 19.04 25.16 17.07
CA HIS A 305 18.56 25.82 15.85
C HIS A 305 17.70 27.05 16.10
N ASN A 306 17.56 27.51 17.35
CA ASN A 306 16.79 28.74 17.63
C ASN A 306 17.46 29.99 17.03
N ASP A 307 18.78 29.96 16.87
CA ASP A 307 19.57 31.06 16.33
C ASP A 307 20.79 30.53 15.56
N ALA A 308 20.97 31.01 14.32
CA ALA A 308 22.05 30.55 13.45
C ALA A 308 23.45 30.93 13.99
N ALA A 309 23.58 32.10 14.62
CA ALA A 309 24.85 32.53 15.21
C ALA A 309 25.23 31.63 16.40
N THR A 310 24.26 31.18 17.18
CA THR A 310 24.45 30.25 18.28
C THR A 310 24.88 28.86 17.80
N LYS A 311 24.29 28.35 16.71
CA LYS A 311 24.73 27.11 16.06
C LYS A 311 26.21 27.21 15.63
N GLU A 312 26.58 28.28 14.92
CA GLU A 312 27.95 28.51 14.47
C GLU A 312 28.94 28.64 15.66
N LYS A 313 28.53 29.33 16.73
CA LYS A 313 29.33 29.41 17.97
C LYS A 313 29.56 28.04 18.59
N CYS A 314 28.51 27.23 18.70
CA CYS A 314 28.59 25.89 19.26
C CYS A 314 29.49 24.98 18.42
N GLU A 315 29.40 25.06 17.08
CA GLU A 315 30.27 24.32 16.15
C GLU A 315 31.75 24.71 16.29
N LYS A 316 32.05 25.98 16.59
CA LYS A 316 33.43 26.48 16.81
C LYS A 316 33.97 26.22 18.21
N ALA A 317 33.09 26.11 19.21
CA ALA A 317 33.47 26.02 20.62
C ALA A 317 34.05 24.66 21.03
N GLY A 318 33.91 23.61 20.21
CA GLY A 318 34.39 22.27 20.53
C GLY A 318 33.80 21.74 21.84
N ASP A 319 34.64 21.25 22.75
CA ASP A 319 34.22 20.67 24.04
C ASP A 319 33.49 21.66 24.96
N ALA A 320 33.63 22.96 24.72
CA ALA A 320 32.89 23.99 25.44
C ALA A 320 31.39 24.01 25.08
N CYS A 321 30.97 23.38 23.97
CA CYS A 321 29.58 23.20 23.62
C CYS A 321 29.16 21.73 23.64
N LYS A 322 28.35 21.35 24.62
CA LYS A 322 27.76 20.01 24.73
C LYS A 322 26.42 20.00 24.01
N VAL A 323 26.23 19.07 23.06
CA VAL A 323 25.01 18.93 22.26
C VAL A 323 24.35 17.58 22.57
N CYS A 324 23.03 17.56 22.70
CA CYS A 324 22.26 16.35 22.97
C CYS A 324 20.88 16.38 22.29
N SER A 325 20.28 15.20 22.10
CA SER A 325 18.98 15.05 21.42
C SER A 325 18.19 13.80 21.84
N ASN A 326 18.59 13.16 22.93
CA ASN A 326 18.07 11.86 23.36
C ASN A 326 16.73 11.94 24.10
N GLU A 327 16.41 13.06 24.74
CA GLU A 327 15.17 13.29 25.49
C GLU A 327 14.94 14.79 25.76
N ASP A 328 13.71 15.14 26.15
CA ASP A 328 13.38 16.50 26.57
C ASP A 328 14.24 16.94 27.76
N GLY A 329 14.81 18.14 27.68
CA GLY A 329 15.71 18.66 28.69
C GLY A 329 16.98 17.81 28.87
N CYS A 330 17.49 17.16 27.81
CA CYS A 330 18.74 16.42 27.87
C CYS A 330 19.94 17.30 28.29
N ASN A 331 19.86 18.61 28.05
CA ASN A 331 20.87 19.60 28.43
C ASN A 331 20.68 20.10 29.87
N ARG A 332 20.23 19.26 30.81
CA ARG A 332 19.89 19.66 32.20
C ARG A 332 21.00 19.50 33.24
N SER A 333 22.01 18.70 32.97
CA SER A 333 23.09 18.38 33.93
C SER A 333 23.78 19.63 34.47
N ALA A 334 24.25 19.59 35.71
CA ALA A 334 25.06 20.67 36.27
C ALA A 334 26.37 20.84 35.49
N GLU A 335 26.85 22.08 35.38
CA GLU A 335 28.13 22.43 34.76
C GLU A 335 29.09 22.98 35.80
N SER A 336 30.37 22.67 35.64
CA SER A 336 31.41 23.24 36.51
C SER A 336 31.58 24.72 36.17
N SER A 337 31.36 25.59 37.14
CA SER A 337 31.83 26.97 37.04
C SER A 337 33.30 27.02 37.43
N ASN A 338 34.13 27.78 36.70
CA ASN A 338 35.48 28.15 37.14
C ASN A 338 35.41 29.20 38.25
N PHE A 339 34.46 29.08 39.17
CA PHE A 339 34.38 29.97 40.32
C PHE A 339 35.56 29.66 41.23
N GLN A 340 36.59 30.50 41.17
CA GLN A 340 37.66 30.50 42.14
C GLN A 340 37.16 31.25 43.37
N CYS A 341 36.93 30.52 44.46
CA CYS A 341 36.84 31.16 45.77
C CYS A 341 38.19 31.82 46.05
N ILE A 342 38.21 33.13 46.27
CA ILE A 342 39.43 33.74 46.81
C ILE A 342 39.51 33.33 48.28
N VAL A 343 40.53 32.55 48.61
CA VAL A 343 40.82 32.15 50.00
C VAL A 343 41.85 33.13 50.55
N CYS A 344 41.37 34.07 51.36
CA CYS A 344 42.20 35.04 52.06
C CYS A 344 42.28 34.67 53.54
N ARG A 345 43.46 34.23 53.99
CA ARG A 345 43.68 33.80 55.38
C ARG A 345 44.05 34.97 56.27
N SER A 346 43.05 35.48 56.97
CA SER A 346 43.13 36.62 57.91
C SER A 346 44.14 36.46 59.06
N ASP A 347 44.57 35.24 59.33
CA ASP A 347 45.60 34.89 60.31
C ASP A 347 47.03 34.97 59.75
N GLU A 348 47.18 34.89 58.43
CA GLU A 348 48.46 34.95 57.71
C GLU A 348 48.69 36.31 57.04
N ASN A 349 47.63 36.96 56.55
CA ASN A 349 47.66 38.31 55.99
C ASN A 349 46.53 39.17 56.60
N LYS A 350 46.90 40.21 57.36
CA LYS A 350 45.92 41.12 57.99
C LYS A 350 45.15 41.97 56.98
N ASP A 351 45.67 42.16 55.77
CA ASP A 351 44.99 42.91 54.71
C ASP A 351 43.70 42.19 54.26
N CYS A 352 43.63 40.86 54.44
CA CYS A 352 42.44 40.05 54.24
C CYS A 352 41.22 40.48 55.08
N TRP A 353 41.42 41.25 56.16
CA TRP A 353 40.32 41.73 57.01
C TRP A 353 39.48 42.77 56.27
N ASN A 354 40.09 43.49 55.34
CA ASN A 354 39.47 44.61 54.62
C ASN A 354 39.32 44.33 53.11
N ASP A 355 40.13 43.44 52.54
CA ASP A 355 40.10 43.10 51.11
C ASP A 355 40.45 41.61 50.92
N ALA A 356 39.46 40.81 50.49
CA ALA A 356 39.62 39.38 50.28
C ALA A 356 40.50 39.02 49.06
N SER A 357 40.93 40.00 48.25
CA SER A 357 41.80 39.78 47.09
C SER A 357 43.31 39.84 47.39
N LYS A 358 43.71 39.96 48.66
CA LYS A 358 45.08 40.26 49.11
C LYS A 358 45.91 39.09 49.62
#